data_AF-A0A3D5ZJC6-F1
#
_entry.id   AF-A0A3D5ZJC6-F1
#
_cell.length_a   1.000
_cell.length_b   1.000
_cell.length_c   1.000
_cell.angle_alpha   90.00
_cell.angle_beta   90.00
_cell.angle_gamma   90.00
#
_symmetry.space_group_name_H-M   'P 1'
#
loop_
_entity.id
_entity.type
_entity.pdbx_description
1 polymer ?
#
loop_
_entity_poly.entity_id
_entity_poly.type
_entity_poly.pdbx_seq_one_letter_code
_entity_poly.pdbx_strand_id
1 'polypeptide(L)'
;GEQIYTGKNVYPHNSLAEIKQYCQQNNLRLWQYVQRFEDDKIHEFLGTVWKFMYQSIDDGLNKEGVLPGGLGVVRRASALIRDVNLKETEQSHEDRIVAAYAFAVGEQNASNGKIVTAPTCGSSGVLPAVFRFAAEQKNYDETTILHGLMTAGLLGILVKTNASVSGAECGCQA
;
A
#
# COMPACT_ATOMS: atom_id res chain seq x y z
N GLY A 1 -28.46 -12.73 -13.60
CA GLY A 1 -28.28 -11.56 -12.73
C GLY A 1 -27.29 -11.95 -11.68
N GLU A 2 -26.10 -11.36 -11.68
CA GLU A 2 -25.10 -11.62 -10.65
C GLU A 2 -25.63 -11.13 -9.31
N GLN A 3 -25.68 -12.01 -8.32
CA GLN A 3 -25.84 -11.60 -6.93
C GLN A 3 -24.58 -10.84 -6.54
N ILE A 4 -24.68 -9.51 -6.46
CA ILE A 4 -23.64 -8.68 -5.87
C ILE A 4 -23.57 -9.08 -4.40
N TYR A 5 -22.52 -9.80 -4.04
CA TYR A 5 -22.25 -10.18 -2.66
C TYR A 5 -21.97 -8.89 -1.89
N THR A 6 -22.98 -8.34 -1.23
CA THR A 6 -22.80 -7.27 -0.24
C THR A 6 -22.12 -7.93 0.94
N GLY A 7 -20.79 -7.92 0.95
CA GLY A 7 -19.99 -8.50 2.04
C GLY A 7 -20.49 -8.03 3.41
N LYS A 8 -20.16 -8.80 4.45
CA LYS A 8 -20.52 -8.47 5.83
C LYS A 8 -20.15 -7.01 6.12
N ASN A 9 -21.11 -6.21 6.60
CA ASN A 9 -20.80 -4.86 7.04
C ASN A 9 -19.99 -4.96 8.34
N VAL A 10 -18.66 -4.90 8.22
CA VAL A 10 -17.71 -5.07 9.32
C VAL A 10 -17.74 -3.85 10.24
N TYR A 11 -17.85 -2.64 9.68
CA TYR A 11 -17.74 -1.40 10.42
C TYR A 11 -19.10 -0.71 10.60
N PRO A 12 -19.53 -0.41 11.83
CA PRO A 12 -20.83 0.22 12.06
C PRO A 12 -20.87 1.72 11.71
N HIS A 13 -19.72 2.35 11.46
CA HIS A 13 -19.60 3.78 11.13
C HIS A 13 -19.17 3.95 9.67
N ASN A 14 -19.82 4.86 8.94
CA ASN A 14 -19.70 4.99 7.48
C ASN A 14 -18.88 6.21 7.03
N SER A 15 -18.53 7.10 7.96
CA SER A 15 -17.72 8.28 7.70
C SER A 15 -16.51 8.38 8.62
N LEU A 16 -15.45 9.03 8.13
CA LEU A 16 -14.27 9.30 8.96
C LEU A 16 -14.62 10.16 10.18
N ALA A 17 -15.61 11.04 10.07
CA ALA A 17 -16.10 11.86 11.18
C ALA A 17 -16.72 11.00 12.29
N GLU A 18 -17.60 10.06 11.94
CA GLU A 18 -18.20 9.11 12.90
C GLU A 18 -17.13 8.23 13.55
N ILE A 19 -16.21 7.66 12.77
CA ILE A 19 -15.12 6.82 13.29
C ILE A 19 -14.23 7.63 14.24
N LYS A 20 -13.88 8.86 13.87
CA LYS A 20 -13.08 9.75 14.71
C LYS A 20 -13.78 10.03 16.04
N GLN A 21 -15.07 10.35 16.00
CA GLN A 21 -15.87 10.57 17.21
C GLN A 21 -15.90 9.33 18.09
N TYR A 22 -16.14 8.15 17.52
CA TYR A 22 -16.11 6.88 18.25
C TYR A 22 -14.74 6.61 18.89
N CYS A 23 -13.66 6.79 18.14
CA CYS A 23 -12.30 6.60 18.63
C CYS A 23 -11.99 7.55 19.79
N GLN A 24 -12.40 8.82 19.70
CA GLN A 24 -12.23 9.80 20.77
C GLN A 24 -13.02 9.43 22.03
N GLN A 25 -14.27 9.02 21.89
CA GLN A 25 -15.12 8.60 23.02
C GLN A 25 -14.60 7.35 23.74
N ASN A 26 -13.93 6.46 23.01
CA ASN A 26 -13.44 5.18 23.54
C ASN A 26 -11.92 5.16 23.80
N ASN A 27 -11.23 6.29 23.63
CA ASN A 27 -9.77 6.41 23.73
C ASN A 27 -9.00 5.40 22.86
N LEU A 28 -9.42 5.25 21.60
CA LEU A 28 -8.83 4.32 20.62
C LEU A 28 -8.05 5.08 19.54
N ARG A 29 -7.01 4.42 19.02
CA ARG A 29 -6.38 4.75 17.72
C ARG A 29 -7.19 4.11 16.59
N LEU A 30 -6.99 4.58 15.35
CA LEU A 30 -7.69 4.03 14.18
C LEU A 30 -7.40 2.54 13.96
N TRP A 31 -6.17 2.07 14.18
CA TRP A 31 -5.85 0.65 14.08
C TRP A 31 -6.53 -0.19 15.17
N GLN A 32 -6.72 0.36 16.38
CA GLN A 32 -7.47 -0.31 17.45
C GLN A 32 -8.97 -0.37 17.14
N TYR A 33 -9.51 0.64 16.45
CA TYR A 33 -10.85 0.59 15.91
C TYR A 33 -11.00 -0.58 14.92
N VAL A 34 -10.05 -0.75 14.00
CA VAL A 34 -10.03 -1.89 13.07
C VAL A 34 -10.02 -3.22 13.81
N GLN A 35 -9.09 -3.40 14.77
CA GLN A 35 -9.02 -4.62 15.59
C GLN A 35 -10.28 -4.93 16.37
N ARG A 36 -11.06 -3.90 16.75
CA ARG A 36 -12.29 -4.09 17.52
C ARG A 36 -13.42 -4.68 16.67
N PHE A 37 -13.40 -4.49 15.35
CA PHE A 37 -14.48 -4.88 14.44
C PHE A 37 -14.10 -5.99 13.47
N GLU A 38 -12.82 -6.11 13.10
CA GLU A 38 -12.29 -7.23 12.34
C GLU A 38 -12.14 -8.49 13.21
N ASP A 39 -11.96 -9.65 12.56
CA ASP A 39 -11.65 -10.88 13.26
C ASP A 39 -10.19 -10.95 13.77
N ASP A 40 -9.93 -11.87 14.69
CA ASP A 40 -8.60 -12.05 15.30
C ASP A 40 -7.51 -12.47 14.28
N LYS A 41 -7.89 -12.89 13.06
CA LYS A 41 -6.96 -13.27 12.00
C LYS A 41 -6.45 -12.08 11.19
N ILE A 42 -6.96 -10.87 11.44
CA ILE A 42 -6.52 -9.66 10.73
C ILE A 42 -5.00 -9.45 10.79
N HIS A 43 -4.37 -9.77 11.92
CA HIS A 43 -2.92 -9.69 12.08
C HIS A 43 -2.17 -10.67 11.20
N GLU A 44 -2.61 -11.94 11.17
CA GLU A 44 -1.99 -12.98 10.34
C GLU A 44 -2.16 -12.67 8.84
N PHE A 45 -3.34 -12.21 8.46
CA PHE A 45 -3.64 -11.78 7.10
C PHE A 45 -2.75 -10.61 6.68
N LEU A 46 -2.67 -9.56 7.50
CA LEU A 46 -1.85 -8.39 7.19
C LEU A 46 -0.35 -8.68 7.24
N GLY A 47 0.10 -9.61 8.10
CA GLY A 47 1.47 -10.12 8.08
C GLY A 47 1.80 -10.81 6.74
N THR A 48 0.87 -11.61 6.22
CA THR A 48 1.01 -12.24 4.90
C THR A 48 1.04 -11.19 3.78
N VAL A 49 0.15 -10.21 3.83
CA VAL A 49 0.11 -9.07 2.88
C VAL A 49 1.44 -8.33 2.90
N TRP A 50 1.92 -7.97 4.09
CA TRP A 50 3.18 -7.25 4.27
C TRP A 50 4.36 -8.02 3.72
N LYS A 51 4.46 -9.32 4.03
CA LYS A 51 5.49 -10.21 3.48
C LYS A 51 5.53 -10.18 1.95
N PHE A 52 4.38 -10.29 1.28
CA PHE A 52 4.33 -10.24 -0.19
C PHE A 52 4.61 -8.85 -0.76
N MET A 53 4.16 -7.79 -0.08
CA MET A 53 4.52 -6.42 -0.42
C MET A 53 6.04 -6.22 -0.39
N TYR A 54 6.69 -6.64 0.70
CA TYR A 54 8.13 -6.55 0.86
C TYR A 54 8.87 -7.36 -0.23
N GLN A 55 8.47 -8.62 -0.45
CA GLN A 55 9.06 -9.48 -1.47
C GLN A 55 8.94 -8.90 -2.88
N SER A 56 7.81 -8.26 -3.22
CA SER A 56 7.63 -7.66 -4.55
C SER A 56 8.61 -6.51 -4.82
N ILE A 57 9.02 -5.78 -3.78
CA ILE A 57 10.08 -4.77 -3.89
C ILE A 57 11.42 -5.45 -4.09
N ASP A 58 11.77 -6.47 -3.30
CA ASP A 58 13.04 -7.21 -3.45
C ASP A 58 13.18 -7.80 -4.86
N ASP A 59 12.13 -8.44 -5.36
CA ASP A 59 12.11 -9.03 -6.69
C ASP A 59 12.26 -7.97 -7.80
N GLY A 60 11.81 -6.74 -7.57
CA GLY A 60 11.97 -5.62 -8.50
C GLY A 60 13.35 -5.00 -8.46
N LEU A 61 13.90 -4.77 -7.28
CA LEU A 61 15.25 -4.22 -7.11
C LEU A 61 16.35 -5.15 -7.65
N ASN A 62 16.09 -6.46 -7.69
CA ASN A 62 17.01 -7.47 -8.21
C ASN A 62 16.83 -7.79 -9.70
N LYS A 63 15.97 -7.07 -10.43
CA LYS A 63 15.78 -7.27 -11.88
C LYS A 63 16.23 -6.04 -12.68
N GLU A 64 16.81 -6.31 -13.83
CA GLU A 64 17.26 -5.32 -14.82
C GLU A 64 16.71 -5.66 -16.21
N GLY A 65 17.00 -4.82 -17.20
CA GLY A 65 16.61 -5.02 -18.59
C GLY A 65 15.35 -4.25 -19.00
N VAL A 66 14.74 -4.67 -20.11
CA VAL A 66 13.58 -4.00 -20.73
C VAL A 66 12.30 -4.73 -20.34
N LEU A 67 11.26 -3.98 -19.99
CA LEU A 67 9.93 -4.51 -19.70
C LEU A 67 9.29 -5.10 -20.98
N PRO A 68 8.49 -6.17 -20.84
CA PRO A 68 7.73 -6.70 -21.96
C PRO A 68 6.66 -5.71 -22.45
N GLY A 69 6.10 -5.94 -23.64
CA GLY A 69 5.02 -5.12 -24.20
C GLY A 69 5.42 -4.21 -25.38
N GLY A 70 6.66 -4.29 -25.86
CA GLY A 70 7.08 -3.66 -27.13
C GLY A 70 7.33 -2.16 -27.09
N LEU A 71 7.17 -1.51 -25.93
CA LEU A 71 7.38 -0.06 -25.77
C LEU A 71 8.84 0.33 -25.45
N GLY A 72 9.74 -0.64 -25.29
CA GLY A 72 11.16 -0.39 -25.02
C GLY A 72 11.45 0.23 -23.65
N VAL A 73 10.52 0.10 -22.68
CA VAL A 73 10.68 0.70 -21.34
C VAL A 73 11.73 -0.05 -20.54
N VAL A 74 12.80 0.65 -20.12
CA VAL A 74 13.90 0.07 -19.33
C VAL A 74 13.55 0.11 -17.83
N ARG A 75 13.83 -0.96 -17.10
CA ARG A 75 13.73 -1.01 -15.64
C ARG A 75 14.68 0.02 -14.99
N ARG A 76 14.17 0.75 -14.02
CA ARG A 76 14.85 1.84 -13.30
C ARG A 76 15.09 1.52 -11.83
N ALA A 77 14.27 0.66 -11.22
CA ALA A 77 14.30 0.38 -9.79
C ALA A 77 15.71 0.03 -9.26
N SER A 78 16.38 -0.94 -9.89
CA SER A 78 17.72 -1.37 -9.48
C SER A 78 18.77 -0.26 -9.60
N ALA A 79 18.74 0.50 -10.70
CA ALA A 79 19.66 1.60 -10.93
C ALA A 79 19.46 2.73 -9.91
N LEU A 80 18.22 3.02 -9.52
CA LEU A 80 17.92 4.05 -8.52
C LEU A 80 18.51 3.75 -7.14
N ILE A 81 18.63 2.49 -6.72
CA ILE A 81 19.30 2.13 -5.46
C ILE A 81 20.83 2.09 -5.60
N ARG A 82 21.34 1.63 -6.76
CA ARG A 82 22.78 1.40 -6.96
C ARG A 82 23.57 2.64 -7.38
N ASP A 83 22.91 3.71 -7.81
CA ASP A 83 23.62 4.93 -8.20
C ASP A 83 24.24 5.61 -6.97
N VAL A 84 25.57 5.51 -6.86
CA VAL A 84 26.38 6.04 -5.77
C VAL A 84 26.97 7.42 -6.09
N ASN A 85 26.75 7.95 -7.30
CA ASN A 85 27.41 9.17 -7.80
C ASN A 85 26.56 10.45 -7.64
N LEU A 86 25.49 10.40 -6.85
CA LEU A 86 24.60 11.54 -6.67
C LEU A 86 25.07 12.40 -5.49
N LYS A 87 25.31 13.70 -5.75
CA LYS A 87 25.44 14.72 -4.69
C LYS A 87 24.05 15.00 -4.13
N GLU A 88 23.55 14.12 -3.28
CA GLU A 88 22.20 14.21 -2.72
C GLU A 88 22.17 15.01 -1.42
N THR A 89 21.06 15.72 -1.21
CA THR A 89 20.62 16.08 0.14
C THR A 89 19.98 14.87 0.81
N GLU A 90 19.84 14.90 2.13
CA GLU A 90 19.11 13.87 2.89
C GLU A 90 17.70 13.65 2.32
N GLN A 91 16.96 14.72 2.03
CA GLN A 91 15.64 14.63 1.44
C GLN A 91 15.65 13.94 0.07
N SER A 92 16.53 14.35 -0.84
CA SER A 92 16.58 13.74 -2.18
C SER A 92 16.99 12.27 -2.14
N HIS A 93 17.81 11.89 -1.16
CA HIS A 93 18.19 10.49 -0.93
C HIS A 93 16.97 9.68 -0.46
N GLU A 94 16.19 10.19 0.49
CA GLU A 94 14.96 9.55 0.95
C GLU A 94 13.93 9.42 -0.19
N ASP A 95 13.72 10.49 -0.96
CA ASP A 95 12.81 10.50 -2.11
C ASP A 95 13.22 9.46 -3.16
N ARG A 96 14.52 9.33 -3.43
CA ARG A 96 15.06 8.33 -4.36
C ARG A 96 14.81 6.91 -3.89
N ILE A 97 15.00 6.62 -2.60
CA ILE A 97 14.75 5.27 -2.05
C ILE A 97 13.27 4.92 -2.17
N VAL A 98 12.37 5.82 -1.76
CA VAL A 98 10.92 5.59 -1.88
C VAL A 98 10.52 5.39 -3.34
N ALA A 99 11.04 6.23 -4.24
CA ALA A 99 10.79 6.09 -5.67
C ALA A 99 11.29 4.75 -6.21
N ALA A 100 12.48 4.30 -5.83
CA ALA A 100 13.02 3.02 -6.24
C ALA A 100 12.13 1.85 -5.81
N TYR A 101 11.60 1.89 -4.59
CA TYR A 101 10.67 0.87 -4.09
C TYR A 101 9.35 0.88 -4.87
N ALA A 102 8.81 2.05 -5.19
CA ALA A 102 7.58 2.16 -5.99
C ALA A 102 7.80 1.65 -7.43
N PHE A 103 8.93 2.01 -8.05
CA PHE A 103 9.32 1.49 -9.37
C PHE A 103 9.49 -0.03 -9.34
N ALA A 104 10.10 -0.58 -8.29
CA ALA A 104 10.31 -2.03 -8.17
C ALA A 104 9.00 -2.82 -8.30
N VAL A 105 7.97 -2.40 -7.56
CA VAL A 105 6.64 -3.04 -7.61
C VAL A 105 5.92 -2.76 -8.93
N GLY A 106 5.96 -1.53 -9.42
CA GLY A 106 5.34 -1.16 -10.69
C GLY A 106 5.92 -1.96 -11.87
N GLU A 107 7.24 -2.18 -11.86
CA GLU A 107 7.94 -2.99 -12.84
C GLU A 107 7.67 -4.50 -12.67
N GLN A 108 7.46 -5.01 -11.44
CA GLN A 108 6.96 -6.37 -11.26
C GLN A 108 5.56 -6.50 -11.89
N ASN A 109 4.65 -5.59 -11.58
CA ASN A 109 3.30 -5.59 -12.12
C ASN A 109 3.31 -5.56 -13.67
N ALA A 110 4.11 -4.66 -14.27
CA ALA A 110 4.25 -4.55 -15.72
C ALA A 110 4.90 -5.78 -16.40
N SER A 111 5.50 -6.70 -15.63
CA SER A 111 6.15 -7.90 -16.14
C SER A 111 5.52 -9.20 -15.63
N ASN A 112 4.25 -9.14 -15.21
CA ASN A 112 3.48 -10.28 -14.69
C ASN A 112 4.11 -10.93 -13.44
N GLY A 113 4.85 -10.16 -12.65
CA GLY A 113 5.33 -10.55 -11.33
C GLY A 113 4.20 -10.62 -10.30
N LYS A 114 4.48 -11.22 -9.14
CA LYS A 114 3.53 -11.27 -8.03
C LYS A 114 3.56 -9.93 -7.28
N ILE A 115 2.40 -9.29 -7.16
CA ILE A 115 2.21 -8.03 -6.44
C ILE A 115 0.96 -8.11 -5.55
N VAL A 116 0.88 -7.22 -4.57
CA VAL A 116 -0.34 -7.01 -3.78
C VAL A 116 -1.05 -5.76 -4.28
N THR A 117 -2.35 -5.84 -4.53
CA THR A 117 -3.16 -4.68 -4.92
C THR A 117 -3.25 -3.66 -3.79
N ALA A 118 -3.12 -2.37 -4.09
CA ALA A 118 -3.24 -1.31 -3.09
C ALA A 118 -3.71 0.05 -3.67
N PRO A 119 -5.02 0.24 -3.97
CA PRO A 119 -6.09 -0.75 -3.98
C PRO A 119 -6.20 -1.53 -5.31
N THR A 120 -5.49 -1.12 -6.37
CA THR A 120 -5.48 -1.80 -7.67
C THR A 120 -4.08 -2.31 -7.99
N CYS A 121 -3.94 -3.08 -9.07
CA CYS A 121 -2.61 -3.45 -9.59
C CYS A 121 -1.81 -2.22 -10.05
N GLY A 122 -2.46 -1.22 -10.66
CA GLY A 122 -1.80 -0.03 -11.18
C GLY A 122 -1.18 0.86 -10.11
N SER A 123 -1.80 0.94 -8.93
CA SER A 123 -1.33 1.72 -7.78
C SER A 123 -0.54 0.90 -6.74
N SER A 124 -0.30 -0.38 -7.01
CA SER A 124 0.27 -1.35 -6.07
C SER A 124 1.62 -0.97 -5.47
N GLY A 125 2.39 -0.08 -6.11
CA GLY A 125 3.72 0.30 -5.64
C GLY A 125 3.77 1.36 -4.54
N VAL A 126 2.72 2.16 -4.34
CA VAL A 126 2.78 3.31 -3.42
C VAL A 126 2.84 2.86 -1.96
N LEU A 127 1.85 2.07 -1.53
CA LEU A 127 1.74 1.61 -0.15
C LEU A 127 2.94 0.78 0.33
N PRO A 128 3.43 -0.24 -0.41
CA PRO A 128 4.60 -1.01 0.01
C PRO A 128 5.89 -0.16 0.04
N ALA A 129 6.04 0.81 -0.87
CA ALA A 129 7.21 1.69 -0.87
C ALA A 129 7.29 2.54 0.40
N VAL A 130 6.18 3.16 0.80
CA VAL A 130 6.11 3.96 2.03
C VAL A 130 6.39 3.10 3.26
N PHE A 131 5.79 1.92 3.36
CA PHE A 131 5.99 1.06 4.53
C PHE A 131 7.39 0.45 4.61
N ARG A 132 7.98 0.05 3.48
CA ARG A 132 9.37 -0.46 3.48
C ARG A 132 10.35 0.63 3.85
N PHE A 133 10.16 1.83 3.31
CA PHE A 133 10.96 2.99 3.71
C PHE A 133 10.83 3.28 5.21
N ALA A 134 9.61 3.27 5.75
CA ALA A 134 9.39 3.50 7.18
C ALA A 134 10.02 2.40 8.06
N ALA A 135 9.96 1.14 7.62
CA ALA A 135 10.59 0.02 8.32
C ALA A 135 12.13 0.13 8.32
N GLU A 136 12.74 0.37 7.17
CA GLU A 136 14.21 0.32 7.02
C GLU A 136 14.91 1.64 7.34
N GLN A 137 14.35 2.77 6.91
CA GLN A 137 15.00 4.09 7.02
C GLN A 137 14.59 4.82 8.31
N LYS A 138 13.39 4.53 8.83
CA LYS A 138 12.88 5.13 10.09
C LYS A 138 12.80 4.13 11.25
N ASN A 139 13.24 2.88 11.05
CA ASN A 139 13.33 1.83 12.07
C ASN A 139 11.98 1.50 12.75
N TYR A 140 10.86 1.57 12.03
CA TYR A 140 9.59 1.07 12.56
C TYR A 140 9.54 -0.45 12.56
N ASP A 141 9.07 -1.02 13.66
CA ASP A 141 8.89 -2.45 13.79
C ASP A 141 7.71 -2.96 12.96
N GLU A 142 7.69 -4.27 12.69
CA GLU A 142 6.65 -4.90 11.89
C GLU A 142 5.25 -4.64 12.48
N THR A 143 5.11 -4.70 13.80
CA THR A 143 3.86 -4.39 14.51
C THR A 143 3.32 -3.01 14.14
N THR A 144 4.17 -1.98 14.11
CA THR A 144 3.79 -0.62 13.70
C THR A 144 3.39 -0.57 12.23
N ILE A 145 4.08 -1.31 11.35
CA ILE A 145 3.69 -1.43 9.94
C ILE A 145 2.31 -2.06 9.79
N LEU A 146 2.01 -3.14 10.53
CA LEU A 146 0.70 -3.79 10.51
C LEU A 146 -0.42 -2.85 11.01
N HIS A 147 -0.16 -2.06 12.06
CA HIS A 147 -1.09 -1.01 12.49
C HIS A 147 -1.33 0.07 11.41
N GLY A 148 -0.27 0.43 10.67
CA GLY A 148 -0.36 1.29 9.50
C GLY A 148 -1.24 0.70 8.42
N LEU A 149 -1.05 -0.59 8.09
CA LEU A 149 -1.85 -1.31 7.10
C LEU A 149 -3.33 -1.42 7.51
N MET A 150 -3.64 -1.65 8.79
CA MET A 150 -5.02 -1.59 9.31
C MET A 150 -5.64 -0.23 9.03
N THR A 151 -4.91 0.84 9.36
CA THR A 151 -5.39 2.21 9.14
C THR A 151 -5.57 2.52 7.65
N ALA A 152 -4.65 2.09 6.79
CA ALA A 152 -4.74 2.24 5.35
C ALA A 152 -5.96 1.49 4.76
N GLY A 153 -6.22 0.27 5.22
CA GLY A 153 -7.39 -0.52 4.82
C GLY A 153 -8.70 0.15 5.21
N LEU A 154 -8.79 0.69 6.43
CA LEU A 154 -9.96 1.45 6.89
C LEU A 154 -10.25 2.67 5.99
N LEU A 155 -9.21 3.45 5.66
CA LEU A 155 -9.35 4.59 4.77
C LEU A 155 -9.76 4.15 3.36
N GLY A 156 -9.17 3.06 2.84
CA GLY A 156 -9.54 2.49 1.54
C GLY A 156 -11.01 2.09 1.46
N ILE A 157 -11.55 1.47 2.53
CA ILE A 157 -12.97 1.11 2.60
C ILE A 157 -13.87 2.35 2.67
N LEU A 158 -13.49 3.38 3.40
CA LEU A 158 -14.23 4.64 3.47
C LEU A 158 -14.26 5.35 2.12
N VAL A 159 -13.12 5.41 1.42
CA VAL A 159 -13.04 5.98 0.08
C VAL A 159 -13.91 5.18 -0.89
N LYS A 160 -13.80 3.84 -0.90
CA LYS A 160 -14.60 2.98 -1.77
C LYS A 160 -16.11 3.15 -1.53
N THR A 161 -16.53 3.09 -0.26
CA THR A 161 -17.95 3.18 0.12
C THR A 161 -18.53 4.54 -0.27
N ASN A 162 -17.80 5.64 -0.04
CA ASN A 162 -18.29 6.98 -0.32
C ASN A 162 -18.11 7.42 -1.79
N ALA A 163 -17.07 6.97 -2.48
CA ALA A 163 -16.89 7.20 -3.92
C ALA A 163 -17.97 6.48 -4.75
N SER A 164 -18.46 5.32 -4.27
CA SER A 164 -19.61 4.64 -4.89
C SER A 164 -20.90 5.47 -4.83
N VAL A 165 -21.01 6.40 -3.86
CA VAL A 165 -22.14 7.33 -3.72
C VAL A 165 -21.97 8.57 -4.62
N SER A 166 -20.74 8.96 -4.98
CA SER A 166 -20.46 10.15 -5.80
C SER A 166 -20.05 9.87 -7.26
N GLY A 167 -20.13 8.62 -7.73
CA GLY A 167 -19.82 8.22 -9.10
C GLY A 167 -18.46 7.54 -9.21
N ALA A 168 -18.48 6.22 -9.44
CA ALA A 168 -17.31 5.35 -9.53
C ALA A 168 -16.46 5.53 -10.83
N GLU A 169 -16.42 6.75 -11.38
CA GLU A 169 -15.66 7.14 -12.57
C GLU A 169 -14.51 8.11 -12.23
N CYS A 170 -14.00 8.08 -11.00
CA CYS A 170 -12.94 8.98 -10.57
C CYS A 170 -11.52 8.50 -10.95
N GLY A 171 -11.27 8.23 -12.24
CA GLY A 171 -9.93 8.14 -12.87
C GLY A 171 -8.75 7.59 -12.03
N CYS A 172 -7.54 8.12 -12.22
CA CYS A 172 -6.34 7.73 -11.46
C CYS A 172 -6.31 8.31 -10.03
N GLN A 173 -7.29 9.13 -9.65
CA GLN A 173 -7.34 9.83 -8.36
C GLN A 173 -8.09 9.06 -7.25
N ALA A 174 -8.71 7.92 -7.59
CA ALA A 174 -9.49 7.09 -6.67
C ALA A 174 -8.68 6.04 -5.92
#